data_AF-A0A7X1XDS3-F1
#
_entry.id   AF-A0A7X1XDS3-F1
#
_cell.length_a   1.000
_cell.length_b   1.000
_cell.length_c   1.000
_cell.angle_alpha   90.00
_cell.angle_beta   90.00
_cell.angle_gamma   90.00
#
_symmetry.space_group_name_H-M   'P 1'
#
loop_
_entity.id
_entity.type
_entity.pdbx_description
1 polymer ?
#
loop_
_entity_poly.entity_id
_entity_poly.type
_entity_poly.pdbx_seq_one_letter_code
_entity_poly.pdbx_strand_id
1 'polypeptide(L)' 'MKDEQYDALVKLMRGDVESAGNRAARRVLVDGVVQADAVRETGASRSTVSITVRRYTEADELMRRVYGQEND' A
#
# COMPACT_ATOMS: atom_id res chain seq x y z
N MET A 1 -5.80 5.53 -0.06
CA MET A 1 -6.45 4.88 -1.23
C MET A 1 -7.63 4.05 -0.74
N LYS A 2 -8.52 3.58 -1.62
CA LYS A 2 -9.61 2.67 -1.25
C LYS A 2 -9.15 1.21 -1.22
N ASP A 3 -9.91 0.37 -0.53
CA ASP A 3 -9.62 -1.06 -0.35
C ASP A 3 -9.42 -1.80 -1.68
N GLU A 4 -10.40 -1.67 -2.58
CA GLU A 4 -10.40 -2.32 -3.90
C GLU A 4 -9.23 -1.86 -4.78
N GLN A 5 -8.79 -0.61 -4.62
CA GLN A 5 -7.64 -0.07 -5.34
C GLN A 5 -6.34 -0.73 -4.85
N TYR A 6 -6.20 -0.91 -3.53
CA TYR A 6 -5.05 -1.59 -2.95
C TYR A 6 -4.98 -3.04 -3.43
N ASP A 7 -6.09 -3.79 -3.36
CA ASP A 7 -6.14 -5.19 -3.79
C ASP A 7 -5.83 -5.37 -5.27
N ALA A 8 -6.33 -4.47 -6.12
CA ALA A 8 -6.00 -4.46 -7.54
C ALA A 8 -4.49 -4.26 -7.75
N LEU A 9 -3.87 -3.31 -7.05
CA LEU A 9 -2.43 -3.08 -7.14
C LEU A 9 -1.62 -4.28 -6.62
N VAL A 10 -2.01 -4.88 -5.50
CA VAL A 10 -1.33 -6.10 -4.99
C VAL A 10 -1.39 -7.21 -6.03
N LYS A 11 -2.56 -7.48 -6.61
CA LYS A 11 -2.75 -8.49 -7.65
C LYS A 11 -1.92 -8.20 -8.91
N LEU A 12 -1.99 -6.99 -9.44
CA LEU A 12 -1.28 -6.58 -10.66
C LEU A 12 0.24 -6.65 -10.50
N MET A 13 0.74 -6.29 -9.32
CA MET A 13 2.16 -6.33 -8.98
C MET A 13 2.64 -7.70 -8.50
N ARG A 14 1.78 -8.74 -8.60
CA ARG A 14 2.04 -10.12 -8.16
C ARG A 14 2.50 -10.22 -6.70
N GLY A 15 1.96 -9.36 -5.85
CA GLY A 15 2.18 -9.40 -4.41
C GLY A 15 1.26 -10.41 -3.70
N ASP A 16 1.62 -10.74 -2.47
CA ASP A 16 0.83 -11.61 -1.58
C ASP A 16 0.15 -10.74 -0.51
N VAL A 17 -1.18 -10.69 -0.52
CA VAL A 17 -2.00 -9.91 0.44
C VAL A 17 -1.77 -10.36 1.89
N GLU A 18 -1.42 -11.63 2.09
CA GLU A 18 -1.18 -12.21 3.42
C GLU A 18 0.25 -11.96 3.91
N SER A 19 1.14 -11.43 3.09
CA SER A 19 2.49 -11.10 3.55
C SER A 19 2.48 -9.97 4.60
N ALA A 20 3.35 -10.05 5.60
CA ALA A 20 3.40 -9.06 6.68
C ALA A 20 3.58 -7.63 6.14
N GLY A 21 4.38 -7.44 5.10
CA GLY A 21 4.58 -6.14 4.44
C GLY A 21 3.32 -5.60 3.77
N ASN A 22 2.55 -6.46 3.08
CA ASN A 22 1.32 -6.02 2.42
C ASN A 22 0.20 -5.77 3.41
N ARG A 23 0.06 -6.60 4.45
CA ARG A 23 -0.87 -6.28 5.55
C ARG A 23 -0.52 -4.95 6.22
N ALA A 24 0.77 -4.67 6.43
CA ALA A 24 1.20 -3.39 7.02
C ALA A 24 0.90 -2.21 6.09
N ALA A 25 1.17 -2.34 4.80
CA ALA A 25 0.87 -1.30 3.83
C ALA A 25 -0.64 -1.05 3.68
N ARG A 26 -1.49 -2.09 3.76
CA ARG A 26 -2.95 -1.96 3.81
C ARG A 26 -3.40 -1.13 5.00
N ARG A 27 -2.91 -1.45 6.22
CA ARG A 27 -3.20 -0.66 7.44
C ARG A 27 -2.86 0.82 7.26
N VAL A 28 -1.75 1.12 6.59
CA VAL A 28 -1.32 2.51 6.38
C VAL A 28 -2.14 3.21 5.28
N LEU A 29 -2.24 2.58 4.11
CA LEU A 29 -2.75 3.22 2.89
C LEU A 29 -4.27 3.19 2.76
N VAL A 30 -4.92 2.21 3.37
CA VAL A 30 -6.38 2.05 3.37
C VAL A 30 -6.96 2.53 4.70
N ASP A 31 -6.44 2.03 5.82
CA ASP A 31 -7.02 2.31 7.15
C ASP A 31 -6.48 3.59 7.80
N GLY A 32 -5.46 4.24 7.21
CA GLY A 32 -4.88 5.50 7.71
C GLY A 32 -4.04 5.34 8.98
N VAL A 33 -3.64 4.12 9.33
CA VAL A 33 -2.80 3.84 10.51
C VAL A 33 -1.38 4.37 10.29
N VAL A 34 -0.75 4.92 11.31
CA VAL A 34 0.65 5.38 11.21
C VAL A 34 1.60 4.18 11.07
N GLN A 35 2.68 4.32 10.30
CA GLN A 35 3.59 3.21 10.00
C GLN A 35 4.17 2.52 11.26
N ALA A 36 4.40 3.27 12.34
CA ALA A 36 4.89 2.72 13.60
C ALA A 36 3.91 1.75 14.25
N ASP A 37 2.61 1.96 14.07
CA ASP A 37 1.54 1.11 14.61
C ASP A 37 1.35 -0.10 13.72
N ALA A 38 1.38 0.08 12.39
CA ALA A 38 1.36 -1.02 11.43
C ALA A 38 2.52 -2.01 11.63
N VAL A 39 3.73 -1.53 11.97
CA VAL A 39 4.86 -2.39 12.36
C VAL A 39 4.49 -3.29 13.55
N ARG A 40 3.88 -2.71 14.61
CA ARG A 40 3.53 -3.46 15.82
C ARG A 40 2.42 -4.48 15.57
N GLU A 41 1.42 -4.10 14.78
CA GLU A 41 0.25 -4.95 14.51
C GLU A 41 0.55 -6.14 13.58
N THR A 42 1.53 -5.99 12.68
CA THR A 42 1.75 -6.96 11.59
C THR A 42 3.01 -7.79 11.71
N GLY A 43 3.95 -7.37 12.56
CA GLY A 43 5.27 -7.99 12.71
C GLY A 43 6.24 -7.69 11.57
N ALA A 44 5.86 -6.84 10.60
CA ALA A 44 6.77 -6.41 9.55
C ALA A 44 7.88 -5.50 10.10
N SER A 45 9.09 -5.59 9.53
CA SER A 45 10.16 -4.65 9.89
C SER A 45 9.81 -3.21 9.44
N ARG A 46 10.33 -2.20 10.13
CA ARG A 46 10.12 -0.79 9.76
C ARG A 46 10.54 -0.49 8.31
N SER A 47 11.65 -1.07 7.85
CA SER A 47 12.10 -0.90 6.46
C SER A 47 11.14 -1.56 5.47
N THR A 48 10.65 -2.77 5.78
CA THR A 48 9.62 -3.44 4.98
C THR A 48 8.36 -2.59 4.86
N VAL A 49 7.84 -2.04 5.97
CA VAL A 49 6.65 -1.17 5.93
C VAL A 49 6.90 0.04 5.05
N SER A 50 8.00 0.75 5.26
CA SER A 50 8.33 1.95 4.48
C SER A 50 8.46 1.66 2.97
N ILE A 51 9.17 0.60 2.61
CA ILE A 51 9.36 0.18 1.21
C ILE A 51 8.03 -0.21 0.57
N THR A 52 7.22 -1.02 1.25
CA THR A 52 5.95 -1.51 0.69
C THR A 52 4.91 -0.38 0.58
N VAL A 53 4.82 0.51 1.57
CA VAL A 53 3.97 1.71 1.52
C VAL A 53 4.36 2.57 0.33
N ARG A 54 5.65 2.87 0.17
CA ARG A 54 6.16 3.66 -0.96
C ARG A 54 5.82 3.00 -2.30
N ARG A 55 6.08 1.69 -2.43
CA ARG A 55 5.84 0.91 -3.66
C ARG A 55 4.39 1.03 -4.14
N TYR A 56 3.42 0.87 -3.23
CA TYR A 56 2.00 0.95 -3.61
C TYR A 56 1.49 2.38 -3.76
N THR A 57 2.08 3.34 -3.06
CA THR A 57 1.79 4.78 -3.28
C THR A 57 2.22 5.20 -4.68
N GLU A 58 3.47 4.92 -5.06
CA GLU A 58 4.00 5.25 -6.39
C GLU A 58 3.21 4.54 -7.51
N ALA A 59 2.74 3.32 -7.27
CA ALA A 59 1.89 2.60 -8.22
C ALA A 59 0.49 3.25 -8.36
N ASP A 60 -0.16 3.65 -7.27
CA ASP A 60 -1.45 4.36 -7.31
C ASP A 60 -1.32 5.70 -8.03
N GLU A 61 -0.29 6.49 -7.70
CA GLU A 61 0.02 7.76 -8.37
C GLU A 61 0.24 7.59 -9.87
N LEU A 62 1.02 6.58 -10.27
CA LEU A 62 1.25 6.27 -11.68
C LEU A 62 -0.07 5.96 -12.40
N MET A 63 -0.93 5.12 -11.80
CA MET A 63 -2.18 4.72 -12.43
C MET A 63 -3.16 5.89 -12.54
N ARG A 64 -3.26 6.74 -11.51
CA ARG A 64 -4.10 7.94 -11.56
C ARG A 64 -3.66 8.91 -12.65
N ARG A 65 -2.35 9.10 -12.82
CA ARG A 65 -1.80 9.91 -13.91
C ARG A 65 -2.15 9.34 -15.28
N VAL A 66 -1.95 8.04 -15.50
CA VAL A 66 -2.23 7.38 -16.78
C VAL A 66 -3.72 7.40 -17.12
N TYR A 67 -4.59 7.28 -16.12
CA TYR A 67 -6.04 7.32 -16.31
C TYR A 67 -6.66 8.72 -16.30
N GLY A 68 -5.84 9.77 -16.20
CA GLY A 68 -6.33 11.16 -16.21
C GLY A 68 -7.19 11.51 -14.99
N GLN A 69 -6.93 10.88 -13.84
CA GLN A 69 -7.63 11.12 -12.57
C GLN A 69 -6.87 12.08 -11.64
N GLU A 70 -5.79 12.70 -12.13
CA GLU A 70 -5.22 13.90 -11.51
C GLU A 70 -6.12 15.08 -11.93
N ASN A 71 -6.88 15.64 -10.98
CA ASN A 71 -7.58 16.90 -11.24
C ASN A 71 -6.52 17.96 -11.59
N ASP A 72 -6.71 18.64 -12.72
CA ASP A 72 -6.09 19.94 -13.02
C ASP A 72 -6.36 20.94 -11.88
#